data_AF-A0A2W5A0F5-F1
#
_entry.id   AF-A0A2W5A0F5-F1
#
_cell.length_a   1.000
_cell.length_b   1.000
_cell.length_c   1.000
_cell.angle_alpha   90.00
_cell.angle_beta   90.00
_cell.angle_gamma   90.00
#
_symmetry.space_group_name_H-M   'P 1'
#
loop_
_entity.id
_entity.type
_entity.pdbx_description
1 polymer ?
#
loop_
_entity_poly.entity_id
_entity_poly.type
_entity_poly.pdbx_seq_one_letter_code
_entity_poly.pdbx_strand_id
1 'polypeptide(L)' 'MKNINPDKIADIIREVAADKIIPRFRQLDAEHIRTKTSPTDLVTIADEEAEIELTRIFKGILPGSQVLAEPL' A
#
# COMPACT_ATOMS: atom_id res chain seq x y z
N MET A 1 6.73 1.84 26.09
CA MET A 1 6.22 1.81 24.69
C MET A 1 7.37 2.18 23.76
N LYS A 2 7.54 1.49 22.63
CA LYS A 2 8.50 1.94 21.60
C LYS A 2 8.03 3.30 21.09
N ASN A 3 8.94 4.27 20.98
CA ASN A 3 8.62 5.63 20.54
C ASN A 3 8.56 5.65 19.01
N ILE A 4 7.38 5.48 18.44
CA ILE A 4 7.14 5.63 17.00
C ILE A 4 6.95 7.12 16.71
N ASN A 5 7.66 7.66 15.73
CA ASN A 5 7.44 9.03 15.25
C ASN A 5 6.35 9.00 14.14
N PRO A 6 5.15 9.56 14.37
CA PRO A 6 4.07 9.58 13.38
C PRO A 6 4.43 10.33 12.10
N ASP A 7 5.22 11.40 12.17
CA ASP A 7 5.61 12.19 10.99
C ASP A 7 6.46 11.35 10.04
N LYS A 8 7.40 10.57 10.60
CA LYS A 8 8.21 9.64 9.81
C LYS A 8 7.36 8.56 9.14
N ILE A 9 6.33 8.06 9.81
CA ILE A 9 5.40 7.08 9.21
C ILE A 9 4.61 7.73 8.08
N ALA A 10 4.14 8.97 8.27
CA ALA A 10 3.45 9.71 7.23
C ALA A 10 4.34 9.96 5.99
N ASP A 11 5.62 10.29 6.19
CA ASP A 11 6.58 10.48 5.10
C ASP A 11 6.79 9.19 4.30
N ILE A 12 6.94 8.04 4.97
CA ILE A 12 7.03 6.74 4.29
C ILE A 12 5.78 6.46 3.46
N ILE A 13 4.58 6.74 3.99
CA ILE A 13 3.33 6.54 3.25
C ILE A 13 3.31 7.42 1.99
N ARG A 14 3.74 8.69 2.11
CA ARG A 14 3.84 9.61 0.97
C ARG A 14 4.84 9.14 -0.07
N GLU A 15 6.00 8.64 0.35
CA GLU A 15 7.03 8.11 -0.54
C GLU A 15 6.53 6.88 -1.31
N VAL A 16 5.91 5.91 -0.63
CA VAL A 16 5.34 4.73 -1.30
C VAL A 16 4.22 5.12 -2.24
N ALA A 17 3.35 6.06 -1.86
CA ALA A 17 2.31 6.56 -2.76
C ALA A 17 2.89 7.26 -3.99
N ALA A 18 3.94 8.08 -3.82
CA ALA A 18 4.61 8.76 -4.91
C ALA A 18 5.28 7.80 -5.90
N ASP A 19 5.76 6.64 -5.42
CA ASP A 19 6.41 5.61 -6.26
C ASP A 19 5.39 4.65 -6.89
N LYS A 20 4.41 4.15 -6.12
CA LYS A 20 3.51 3.06 -6.56
C LYS A 20 2.19 3.54 -7.13
N ILE A 21 1.65 4.64 -6.61
CA ILE A 21 0.30 5.12 -6.92
C ILE A 21 0.32 6.26 -7.93
N ILE A 22 1.08 7.32 -7.66
CA ILE A 22 1.05 8.55 -8.47
C ILE A 22 1.40 8.33 -9.95
N PRO A 23 2.40 7.50 -10.33
CA PRO A 23 2.73 7.30 -11.74
C PRO A 23 1.59 6.64 -12.54
N ARG A 24 0.72 5.88 -11.85
CA ARG A 24 -0.39 5.13 -12.44
C ARG A 24 -1.72 5.90 -12.36
N PHE A 25 -1.74 7.04 -11.68
CA PHE A 25 -2.95 7.83 -11.53
C PHE A 25 -3.50 8.28 -12.88
N ARG A 26 -4.73 7.86 -13.20
CA ARG A 26 -5.40 8.08 -14.50
C ARG A 26 -4.67 7.46 -15.71
N GLN A 27 -3.78 6.48 -15.48
CA GLN A 27 -2.98 5.80 -16.49
C GLN A 27 -3.00 4.28 -16.28
N LEU A 28 -4.12 3.73 -15.78
CA LEU A 28 -4.30 2.29 -15.60
C LEU A 28 -4.85 1.67 -16.89
N ASP A 29 -4.19 0.61 -17.35
CA ASP A 29 -4.68 -0.30 -18.38
C ASP A 29 -5.60 -1.36 -17.76
N ALA A 30 -6.38 -2.04 -18.60
CA ALA A 30 -7.30 -3.08 -18.15
C ALA A 30 -6.60 -4.24 -17.40
N GLU A 31 -5.35 -4.54 -17.76
CA GLU A 31 -4.53 -5.56 -17.09
C GLU A 31 -4.02 -5.14 -15.71
N HIS A 32 -4.04 -3.84 -15.41
CA HIS A 32 -3.66 -3.30 -14.11
C HIS A 32 -4.80 -3.32 -13.09
N ILE A 33 -5.99 -3.81 -13.47
CA ILE A 33 -7.19 -3.83 -12.64
C ILE A 33 -7.69 -5.27 -12.57
N ARG A 34 -7.96 -5.76 -11.36
CA ARG A 34 -8.62 -7.04 -11.13
C ARG A 34 -9.76 -6.87 -10.13
N THR A 35 -10.60 -7.90 -10.03
CA THR A 35 -11.60 -8.00 -8.97
C THR A 35 -11.09 -8.91 -7.86
N LYS A 36 -11.44 -8.58 -6.62
CA LYS A 36 -11.19 -9.40 -5.44
C LYS A 36 -12.34 -10.42 -5.29
N THR A 37 -13.33 -10.12 -4.45
CA THR A 37 -14.41 -11.06 -4.10
C THR A 37 -15.68 -10.92 -4.95
N SER A 38 -15.90 -9.77 -5.58
CA SER A 38 -17.10 -9.50 -6.40
C SER A 38 -16.77 -8.64 -7.62
N PRO A 39 -17.63 -8.60 -8.65
CA PRO A 39 -17.40 -7.81 -9.87
C PRO A 39 -17.22 -6.30 -9.64
N THR A 40 -17.68 -5.78 -8.50
CA THR A 40 -17.56 -4.37 -8.11
C THR A 40 -16.46 -4.12 -7.08
N ASP A 41 -15.81 -5.19 -6.61
CA ASP A 41 -14.73 -5.14 -5.61
C ASP A 41 -13.39 -5.09 -6.34
N LEU A 42 -13.08 -3.90 -6.87
CA LEU A 42 -11.90 -3.67 -7.71
C LEU A 42 -10.65 -3.47 -6.86
N VAL A 43 -9.53 -3.91 -7.41
CA VAL A 43 -8.20 -3.60 -6.91
C VAL A 43 -7.27 -3.36 -8.08
N THR A 44 -6.29 -2.49 -7.87
CA THR A 44 -5.29 -2.15 -8.89
C THR A 44 -3.93 -2.68 -8.50
N ILE A 45 -3.07 -2.86 -9.49
CA ILE A 45 -1.65 -3.18 -9.26
C ILE A 45 -0.98 -2.15 -8.34
N ALA A 46 -1.44 -0.89 -8.36
CA ALA A 46 -0.91 0.16 -7.49
C ALA A 46 -1.25 -0.07 -6.01
N ASP A 47 -2.47 -0.56 -5.72
CA ASP A 47 -2.90 -0.91 -4.36
C ASP A 47 -2.07 -2.08 -3.83
N GLU A 48 -1.91 -3.13 -4.64
CA GLU A 48 -1.16 -4.35 -4.27
C GLU A 48 0.33 -4.04 -4.03
N GLU A 49 0.97 -3.31 -4.94
CA GLU A 49 2.38 -2.93 -4.79
C GLU A 49 2.60 -2.02 -3.58
N ALA A 50 1.68 -1.08 -3.30
CA ALA A 50 1.76 -0.22 -2.13
C ALA A 50 1.61 -1.02 -0.82
N GLU A 51 0.67 -1.96 -0.75
CA GLU A 51 0.48 -2.82 0.42
C GLU A 51 1.71 -3.69 0.70
N ILE A 52 2.27 -4.33 -0.33
CA ILE A 52 3.48 -5.14 -0.22
C ILE A 52 4.63 -4.30 0.35
N GLU A 53 4.83 -3.09 -0.19
CA GLU A 53 5.95 -2.24 0.18
C GLU A 53 5.80 -1.66 1.60
N LEU A 54 4.61 -1.15 1.94
CA LEU A 54 4.33 -0.66 3.30
C LEU A 54 4.45 -1.78 4.33
N THR A 55 3.97 -2.99 4.02
CA THR A 55 4.10 -4.17 4.89
C THR A 55 5.56 -4.51 5.15
N ARG A 56 6.39 -4.49 4.10
CA ARG A 56 7.83 -4.74 4.20
C ARG A 56 8.52 -3.69 5.08
N ILE A 57 8.26 -2.40 4.83
CA ILE A 57 8.90 -1.29 5.55
C ILE A 57 8.48 -1.29 7.03
N PHE A 58 7.18 -1.36 7.31
CA PHE A 58 6.66 -1.25 8.68
C PHE A 58 7.08 -2.43 9.57
N LYS A 59 7.09 -3.67 9.04
CA LYS A 59 7.63 -4.82 9.78
C LYS A 59 9.12 -4.67 10.10
N GLY A 60 9.87 -3.97 9.25
CA GLY A 60 11.27 -3.63 9.51
C GLY A 60 11.44 -2.57 10.61
N ILE A 61 10.54 -1.58 10.67
CA ILE A 61 10.56 -0.50 11.68
C ILE A 61 10.16 -1.03 13.06
N LEU A 62 9.10 -1.83 13.12
CA LEU A 62 8.56 -2.38 14.35
C LEU A 62 8.40 -3.90 14.23
N PRO A 63 9.43 -4.69 14.58
CA PRO A 63 9.31 -6.13 14.60
C PRO A 63 8.12 -6.58 15.45
N GLY A 64 7.26 -7.41 14.86
CA GLY A 64 6.01 -7.86 15.46
C GLY A 64 4.77 -7.01 15.11
N SER A 65 4.92 -5.89 14.38
CA SER A 65 3.79 -5.14 13.87
C SER A 65 3.03 -5.93 12.80
N GLN A 66 1.71 -5.78 12.80
CA GLN A 66 0.85 -6.23 11.71
C GLN A 66 0.39 -5.03 10.89
N VAL A 67 0.28 -5.23 9.58
CA VAL A 67 -0.33 -4.26 8.66
C VAL A 67 -1.66 -4.86 8.26
N LEU A 68 -2.73 -4.13 8.54
CA LEU A 68 -4.08 -4.50 8.16
C LEU A 68 -4.47 -3.69 6.95
N ALA A 69 -4.79 -4.37 5.86
CA ALA A 69 -5.34 -3.79 4.65
C ALA A 69 -6.73 -4.38 4.39
N GLU A 70 -7.39 -3.90 3.34
CA GLU A 70 -8.60 -4.54 2.86
C GLU A 70 -8.26 -5.93 2.29
N PRO A 71 -9.15 -6.94 2.45
CA PRO A 71 -8.93 -8.25 1.84
C PRO A 71 -8.69 -8.14 0.32
N LEU A 72 -7.68 -8.85 -0.19
CA LEU A 72 -7.30 -8.92 -1.62
C LEU A 72 -7.97 -10.07 -2.36
#